data_AF-A0A1M6SRT2-F1
#
_entry.id   AF-A0A1M6SRT2-F1
#
_cell.length_a   1.000
_cell.length_b   1.000
_cell.length_c   1.000
_cell.angle_alpha   90.00
_cell.angle_beta   90.00
_cell.angle_gamma   90.00
#
_symmetry.space_group_name_H-M   'P 1'
#
loop_
_entity.id
_entity.type
_entity.pdbx_description
1 polymer ?
#
loop_
_entity_poly.entity_id
_entity_poly.type
_entity_poly.pdbx_seq_one_letter_code
_entity_poly.pdbx_strand_id
1 'polypeptide(L)'
;MVFHYVLFEFDWDKVKFSKMSKVIKKRIIEKGETYKDILGESDYEGYKELRDYYYKIYDDMADIKTIDDEKEIVYEMCYPIPEGYQFTHYDDFGADRSYGGERNHMGNDIMANIGTPIVAVASGIIEKIGWNELGGWRIGIRDNQNRYWYYAHMKEYAEDMKQGKRVYVGNVIGYVGSSGYGSKGTTGKFADHLHIQIGVEFQEGKLTWVNPYEFLMTLRDNNRKILY
;
A
#
# COMPACT_ATOMS: atom_id res chain seq x y z
N MET A 1 3.16 -9.76 24.82
CA MET A 1 2.96 -10.43 23.51
C MET A 1 4.09 -9.96 22.61
N VAL A 2 5.07 -10.83 22.35
CA VAL A 2 6.28 -10.47 21.59
C VAL A 2 5.93 -10.51 20.11
N PHE A 3 5.84 -9.35 19.47
CA PHE A 3 5.78 -9.25 18.02
C PHE A 3 7.17 -9.61 17.48
N HIS A 4 7.29 -10.78 16.85
CA HIS A 4 8.49 -11.12 16.11
C HIS A 4 8.50 -10.30 14.82
N TYR A 5 9.38 -9.30 14.79
CA TYR A 5 9.72 -8.57 13.58
C TYR A 5 10.70 -9.43 12.79
N VAL A 6 10.39 -9.64 11.53
CA VAL A 6 11.32 -10.22 10.58
C VAL A 6 11.77 -9.06 9.69
N LEU A 7 12.79 -8.34 10.14
CA LEU A 7 13.55 -7.41 9.31
C LEU A 7 14.64 -8.24 8.63
N PHE A 8 14.47 -8.55 7.34
CA PHE A 8 15.53 -9.16 6.54
C PHE A 8 16.20 -8.08 5.69
N GLU A 9 17.52 -7.93 5.84
CA GLU A 9 18.37 -7.11 4.98
C GLU A 9 18.47 -7.76 3.60
N PHE A 10 17.56 -7.41 2.70
CA PHE A 10 17.72 -7.63 1.27
C PHE A 10 18.41 -6.42 0.65
N ASP A 11 19.45 -6.65 -0.16
CA ASP A 11 20.19 -5.58 -0.85
C ASP A 11 19.37 -5.07 -2.05
N TRP A 12 18.39 -4.20 -1.74
CA TRP A 12 17.48 -3.59 -2.70
C TRP A 12 18.19 -2.71 -3.75
N ASP A 13 19.41 -2.26 -3.49
CA ASP A 13 20.21 -1.45 -4.43
C ASP A 13 20.62 -2.23 -5.69
N LYS A 14 20.63 -3.57 -5.62
CA LYS A 14 20.89 -4.44 -6.78
C LYS A 14 19.67 -4.63 -7.67
N VAL A 15 18.48 -4.30 -7.19
CA VAL A 15 17.22 -4.42 -7.91
C VAL A 15 16.71 -3.03 -8.29
N LYS A 16 17.24 -2.47 -9.39
CA LYS A 16 16.67 -1.23 -9.94
C LYS A 16 15.29 -1.52 -10.53
N PHE A 17 14.23 -1.28 -9.76
CA PHE A 17 12.84 -1.61 -10.10
C PHE A 17 12.34 -1.06 -11.44
N SER A 18 12.86 0.09 -11.91
CA SER A 18 12.57 0.63 -13.25
C SER A 18 13.03 -0.30 -14.39
N LYS A 19 14.05 -1.13 -14.14
CA LYS A 19 14.47 -2.21 -15.04
C LYS A 19 13.67 -3.49 -14.79
N MET A 20 13.31 -3.77 -13.53
CA MET A 20 12.55 -4.96 -13.17
C MET A 20 11.12 -4.94 -13.73
N SER A 21 10.40 -3.82 -13.68
CA SER A 21 9.09 -3.69 -14.33
C SER A 21 9.19 -3.93 -15.83
N LYS A 22 10.22 -3.42 -16.52
CA LYS A 22 10.45 -3.69 -17.95
C LYS A 22 10.80 -5.16 -18.23
N VAL A 23 11.65 -5.77 -17.41
CA VAL A 23 12.05 -7.18 -17.54
C VAL A 23 10.87 -8.11 -17.29
N ILE A 24 10.07 -7.82 -16.27
CA ILE A 24 8.87 -8.57 -15.94
C ILE A 24 7.81 -8.39 -17.03
N LYS A 25 7.50 -7.14 -17.43
CA LYS A 25 6.60 -6.84 -18.55
C LYS A 25 7.01 -7.62 -19.79
N LYS A 26 8.30 -7.62 -20.14
CA LYS A 26 8.84 -8.35 -21.29
C LYS A 26 8.69 -9.87 -21.15
N ARG A 27 9.08 -10.44 -20.02
CA ARG A 27 9.05 -11.90 -19.79
C ARG A 27 7.61 -12.44 -19.69
N ILE A 28 6.71 -11.69 -19.07
CA ILE A 28 5.29 -12.05 -19.00
C ILE A 28 4.62 -11.91 -20.38
N ILE A 29 4.76 -10.76 -21.04
CA ILE A 29 4.05 -10.47 -22.32
C ILE A 29 4.63 -11.30 -23.47
N GLU A 30 5.96 -11.38 -23.59
CA GLU A 30 6.62 -12.02 -24.74
C GLU A 30 6.86 -13.51 -24.54
N LYS A 31 7.08 -13.97 -23.30
CA LYS A 31 7.42 -15.37 -23.02
C LYS A 31 6.35 -16.16 -22.28
N GLY A 32 5.29 -15.51 -21.81
CA GLY A 32 4.25 -16.17 -21.00
C GLY A 32 4.79 -16.74 -19.69
N GLU A 33 5.93 -16.23 -19.22
CA GLU A 33 6.55 -16.67 -17.97
C GLU A 33 5.82 -16.04 -16.79
N THR A 34 5.58 -16.81 -15.73
CA THR A 34 4.98 -16.30 -14.49
C THR A 34 6.04 -15.59 -13.64
N TYR A 35 5.63 -14.74 -12.70
CA TYR A 35 6.55 -14.11 -11.73
C TYR A 35 7.43 -15.14 -10.98
N LYS A 36 6.91 -16.35 -10.77
CA LYS A 36 7.63 -17.50 -10.18
C LYS A 36 8.79 -17.99 -11.05
N ASP A 37 8.63 -17.97 -12.37
CA ASP A 37 9.66 -18.38 -13.35
C ASP A 37 10.77 -17.31 -13.51
N ILE A 38 10.48 -16.08 -13.11
CA ILE A 38 11.43 -14.96 -13.22
C ILE A 38 12.43 -14.95 -12.06
N LEU A 39 12.07 -15.47 -10.89
CA LEU A 39 12.72 -15.15 -9.62
C LEU A 39 13.07 -16.36 -8.70
N GLY A 40 13.04 -17.60 -9.21
CA GLY A 40 13.70 -18.74 -8.52
C GLY A 40 15.23 -18.57 -8.55
N GLU A 41 16.03 -18.87 -7.51
CA GLU A 41 15.95 -19.91 -6.47
C GLU A 41 16.48 -19.37 -5.12
N SER A 42 15.81 -19.71 -4.00
CA SER A 42 16.35 -19.54 -2.64
C SER A 42 15.64 -20.53 -1.72
N ASP A 43 16.43 -21.32 -0.99
CA ASP A 43 15.97 -22.43 -0.12
C ASP A 43 15.71 -22.00 1.34
N TYR A 44 15.48 -20.71 1.59
CA TYR A 44 15.29 -20.20 2.96
C TYR A 44 13.82 -20.31 3.42
N GLU A 45 13.59 -21.00 4.53
CA GLU A 45 12.27 -21.22 5.12
C GLU A 45 11.72 -19.90 5.70
N GLY A 46 10.52 -19.47 5.27
CA GLY A 46 9.93 -18.14 5.56
C GLY A 46 10.18 -17.08 4.48
N TYR A 47 11.29 -17.19 3.73
CA TYR A 47 11.62 -16.31 2.61
C TYR A 47 10.75 -16.62 1.39
N LYS A 48 10.48 -17.91 1.16
CA LYS A 48 9.60 -18.37 0.08
C LYS A 48 8.19 -17.80 0.23
N GLU A 49 7.62 -17.82 1.42
CA GLU A 49 6.26 -17.37 1.70
C GLU A 49 6.11 -15.84 1.55
N LEU A 50 7.05 -15.07 2.09
CA LEU A 50 7.04 -13.60 1.97
C LEU A 50 7.25 -13.18 0.51
N ARG A 51 8.20 -13.83 -0.17
CA ARG A 51 8.49 -13.61 -1.59
C ARG A 51 7.30 -13.96 -2.48
N ASP A 52 6.73 -15.15 -2.30
CA ASP A 52 5.56 -15.62 -3.05
C ASP A 52 4.33 -14.70 -2.82
N TYR A 53 4.24 -14.01 -1.67
CA TYR A 53 3.15 -13.07 -1.40
C TYR A 53 3.42 -11.63 -1.86
N TYR A 54 4.66 -11.12 -1.81
CA TYR A 54 5.01 -9.89 -2.54
C TYR A 54 4.70 -10.09 -4.04
N TYR A 55 4.97 -11.29 -4.59
CA TYR A 55 4.51 -11.65 -5.93
C TYR A 55 3.00 -11.67 -6.04
N LYS A 56 2.28 -12.28 -5.10
CA LYS A 56 0.81 -12.25 -5.13
C LYS A 56 0.25 -10.83 -5.11
N ILE A 57 0.82 -9.91 -4.32
CA ILE A 57 0.40 -8.50 -4.34
C ILE A 57 0.65 -7.91 -5.72
N TYR A 58 1.82 -8.13 -6.35
CA TYR A 58 2.11 -7.61 -7.69
C TYR A 58 1.27 -8.27 -8.80
N ASP A 59 0.97 -9.56 -8.70
CA ASP A 59 0.18 -10.35 -9.64
C ASP A 59 -1.30 -9.96 -9.55
N ASP A 60 -1.85 -9.84 -8.33
CA ASP A 60 -3.21 -9.37 -8.09
C ASP A 60 -3.39 -7.86 -8.37
N MET A 61 -2.30 -7.10 -8.50
CA MET A 61 -2.35 -5.66 -8.74
C MET A 61 -2.60 -5.33 -10.22
N ALA A 62 -2.26 -6.25 -11.12
CA ALA A 62 -2.35 -6.01 -12.55
C ALA A 62 -2.75 -7.24 -13.35
N ASP A 63 -3.71 -7.06 -14.26
CA ASP A 63 -4.19 -8.09 -15.19
C ASP A 63 -3.69 -7.80 -16.61
N ILE A 64 -3.68 -8.82 -17.47
CA ILE A 64 -3.37 -8.68 -18.89
C ILE A 64 -4.66 -8.75 -19.68
N LYS A 65 -5.02 -7.66 -20.35
CA LYS A 65 -6.19 -7.63 -21.23
C LYS A 65 -5.77 -7.45 -22.67
N THR A 66 -6.56 -8.02 -23.57
CA THR A 66 -6.41 -7.73 -25.00
C THR A 66 -7.31 -6.55 -25.32
N ILE A 67 -6.71 -5.44 -25.74
CA ILE A 67 -7.37 -4.20 -26.13
C ILE A 67 -6.91 -3.92 -27.55
N ASP A 68 -7.84 -3.81 -28.51
CA ASP A 68 -7.54 -3.57 -29.93
C ASP A 68 -6.49 -4.54 -30.52
N ASP A 69 -6.63 -5.84 -30.22
CA ASP A 69 -5.70 -6.93 -30.62
C ASP A 69 -4.28 -6.83 -30.02
N GLU A 70 -4.03 -5.88 -29.12
CA GLU A 70 -2.78 -5.75 -28.37
C GLU A 70 -2.94 -6.20 -26.91
N LYS A 71 -1.93 -6.91 -26.39
CA LYS A 71 -1.88 -7.28 -24.97
C LYS A 71 -1.41 -6.08 -24.14
N GLU A 72 -2.29 -5.59 -23.28
CA GLU A 72 -2.03 -4.49 -22.36
C GLU A 72 -2.07 -4.96 -20.90
N ILE A 73 -1.19 -4.39 -20.08
CA ILE A 73 -1.26 -4.56 -18.63
C ILE A 73 -2.16 -3.47 -18.07
N VAL A 74 -3.19 -3.91 -17.36
CA VAL A 74 -4.17 -3.08 -16.68
C VAL A 74 -3.98 -3.22 -15.18
N TYR A 75 -4.04 -2.12 -14.44
CA TYR A 75 -3.96 -2.14 -12.99
C TYR A 75 -5.35 -2.10 -12.35
N GLU A 76 -5.60 -2.98 -11.38
CA GLU A 76 -6.86 -3.02 -10.59
C GLU A 76 -6.79 -2.15 -9.33
N MET A 77 -5.66 -1.49 -9.12
CA MET A 77 -5.37 -0.60 -8.01
C MET A 77 -4.88 0.77 -8.49
N CYS A 78 -4.99 1.77 -7.63
CA CYS A 78 -4.52 3.13 -7.93
C CYS A 78 -3.57 3.67 -6.85
N TYR A 79 -2.78 4.69 -7.20
CA TYR A 79 -2.03 5.43 -6.19
C TYR A 79 -3.01 6.16 -5.24
N PRO A 80 -2.75 6.24 -3.91
CA PRO A 80 -3.71 6.79 -2.95
C PRO A 80 -3.90 8.31 -3.02
N ILE A 81 -3.00 9.02 -3.73
CA ILE A 81 -3.14 10.46 -4.01
C ILE A 81 -3.52 10.62 -5.49
N PRO A 82 -4.67 11.25 -5.81
CA PRO A 82 -5.10 11.39 -7.20
C PRO A 82 -4.19 12.33 -8.02
N GLU A 83 -4.23 12.18 -9.34
CA GLU A 83 -3.46 13.03 -10.26
C GLU A 83 -3.82 14.52 -10.08
N GLY A 84 -2.83 15.40 -10.26
CA GLY A 84 -2.98 16.85 -10.08
C GLY A 84 -2.64 17.37 -8.68
N TYR A 85 -2.41 16.49 -7.71
CA TYR A 85 -1.96 16.87 -6.36
C TYR A 85 -0.46 16.66 -6.17
N GLN A 86 0.18 17.60 -5.47
CA GLN A 86 1.60 17.51 -5.14
C GLN A 86 1.82 16.65 -3.90
N PHE A 87 2.83 15.78 -3.96
CA PHE A 87 3.26 14.97 -2.83
C PHE A 87 4.75 14.63 -2.94
N THR A 88 5.36 14.24 -1.81
CA THR A 88 6.72 13.69 -1.75
C THR A 88 6.79 12.58 -0.71
N HIS A 89 7.66 11.59 -0.94
CA HIS A 89 7.94 10.51 -0.01
C HIS A 89 9.18 9.74 -0.46
N TYR A 90 9.74 8.93 0.43
CA TYR A 90 10.84 8.00 0.19
C TYR A 90 10.56 6.69 0.94
N ASP A 91 11.42 5.68 0.79
CA ASP A 91 11.30 4.44 1.56
C ASP A 91 11.67 4.70 3.03
N ASP A 92 10.66 4.84 3.87
CA ASP A 92 10.77 5.06 5.31
C ASP A 92 10.22 3.88 6.12
N PHE A 93 9.96 2.73 5.49
CA PHE A 93 9.53 1.54 6.19
C PHE A 93 10.64 1.01 7.10
N GLY A 94 10.29 0.60 8.32
CA GLY A 94 11.24 0.15 9.32
C GLY A 94 12.00 1.28 10.03
N ALA A 95 11.88 2.54 9.60
CA ALA A 95 12.52 3.67 10.24
C ALA A 95 12.07 3.85 11.70
N ASP A 96 12.98 4.31 12.56
CA ASP A 96 12.69 4.55 13.97
C ASP A 96 11.61 5.62 14.16
N ARG A 97 10.66 5.35 15.05
CA ARG A 97 9.68 6.32 15.53
C ARG A 97 9.72 6.36 17.05
N SER A 98 9.77 7.57 17.60
CA SER A 98 9.93 7.82 19.03
C SER A 98 8.64 8.22 19.76
N TYR A 99 7.62 8.67 19.03
CA TYR A 99 6.33 9.01 19.64
C TYR A 99 5.59 7.75 20.08
N GLY A 100 5.34 7.62 21.39
CA GLY A 100 4.67 6.47 22.01
C GLY A 100 5.60 5.31 22.39
N GLY A 101 6.92 5.50 22.36
CA GLY A 101 7.95 4.47 22.62
C GLY A 101 8.80 4.16 21.38
N GLU A 102 9.81 3.31 21.53
CA GLU A 102 10.61 2.80 20.41
C GLU A 102 9.75 1.85 19.57
N ARG A 103 9.41 2.29 18.36
CA ARG A 103 8.64 1.49 17.41
C ARG A 103 9.16 1.69 16.00
N ASN A 104 9.07 0.64 15.20
CA ASN A 104 9.41 0.72 13.79
C ASN A 104 8.23 1.27 12.99
N HIS A 105 8.53 2.01 11.94
CA HIS A 105 7.54 2.51 11.00
C HIS A 105 7.00 1.39 10.12
N MET A 106 5.78 0.93 10.36
CA MET A 106 5.18 -0.21 9.63
C MET A 106 4.35 0.22 8.41
N GLY A 107 4.74 1.31 7.75
CA GLY A 107 4.00 1.90 6.64
C GLY A 107 4.89 2.80 5.79
N ASN A 108 4.25 3.68 5.02
CA ASN A 108 4.91 4.75 4.29
C ASN A 108 4.19 6.08 4.52
N ASP A 109 4.97 7.14 4.75
CA ASP A 109 4.42 8.49 4.95
C ASP A 109 4.50 9.28 3.63
N ILE A 110 3.33 9.56 3.05
CA ILE A 110 3.18 10.36 1.84
C ILE A 110 2.91 11.81 2.23
N MET A 111 3.93 12.65 2.17
CA MET A 111 3.85 14.08 2.50
C MET A 111 3.00 14.78 1.43
N ALA A 112 1.90 15.40 1.85
CA ALA A 112 0.98 16.11 0.98
C ALA A 112 0.27 17.21 1.78
N ASN A 113 -0.20 18.25 1.11
CA ASN A 113 -0.88 19.37 1.78
C ASN A 113 -2.15 18.88 2.49
N ILE A 114 -2.44 19.44 3.67
CA ILE A 114 -3.72 19.23 4.35
C ILE A 114 -4.91 19.47 3.40
N GLY A 115 -5.90 18.58 3.42
CA GLY A 115 -7.04 18.63 2.52
C GLY A 115 -6.82 17.97 1.16
N THR A 116 -5.63 17.47 0.85
CA THR A 116 -5.41 16.62 -0.35
C THR A 116 -6.31 15.39 -0.27
N PRO A 117 -7.10 15.06 -1.31
CA PRO A 117 -7.94 13.87 -1.31
C PRO A 117 -7.10 12.59 -1.19
N ILE A 118 -7.61 11.66 -0.40
CA ILE A 118 -7.10 10.29 -0.28
C ILE A 118 -8.12 9.39 -0.94
N VAL A 119 -7.67 8.57 -1.89
CA VAL A 119 -8.52 7.58 -2.57
C VAL A 119 -8.22 6.15 -2.11
N ALA A 120 -9.23 5.29 -2.18
CA ALA A 120 -9.07 3.86 -1.94
C ALA A 120 -8.13 3.24 -2.99
N VAL A 121 -7.04 2.63 -2.55
CA VAL A 121 -6.04 1.99 -3.42
C VAL A 121 -6.61 0.77 -4.12
N ALA A 122 -7.46 0.01 -3.42
CA ALA A 122 -8.11 -1.18 -3.94
C ALA A 122 -9.60 -1.17 -3.58
N SER A 123 -10.42 -1.82 -4.42
CA SER A 123 -11.83 -2.06 -4.12
C SER A 123 -11.99 -3.02 -2.93
N GLY A 124 -12.90 -2.71 -2.00
CA GLY A 124 -13.02 -3.47 -0.76
C GLY A 124 -14.14 -3.02 0.16
N ILE A 125 -14.11 -3.50 1.41
CA ILE A 125 -15.04 -3.13 2.48
C ILE A 125 -14.28 -2.38 3.58
N ILE A 126 -14.85 -1.29 4.09
CA ILE A 126 -14.34 -0.60 5.27
C ILE A 126 -14.56 -1.47 6.51
N GLU A 127 -13.50 -2.14 6.98
CA GLU A 127 -13.53 -2.95 8.21
C GLU A 127 -13.44 -2.09 9.47
N LYS A 128 -12.68 -0.99 9.41
CA LYS A 128 -12.47 -0.09 10.54
C LYS A 128 -12.54 1.37 10.11
N ILE A 129 -13.23 2.19 10.88
CA ILE A 129 -13.24 3.65 10.76
C ILE A 129 -13.29 4.29 12.15
N GLY A 130 -12.78 5.50 12.30
CA GLY A 130 -12.77 6.24 13.57
C GLY A 130 -11.38 6.52 14.13
N TRP A 131 -11.36 7.10 15.33
CA TRP A 131 -10.15 7.55 16.01
C TRP A 131 -9.34 6.40 16.61
N ASN A 132 -8.01 6.48 16.53
CA ASN A 132 -7.11 5.86 17.51
C ASN A 132 -5.99 6.83 17.91
N GLU A 133 -5.31 6.55 19.03
CA GLU A 133 -4.34 7.47 19.60
C GLU A 133 -3.16 7.77 18.67
N LEU A 134 -2.62 6.77 17.97
CA LEU A 134 -1.44 6.94 17.13
C LEU A 134 -1.80 7.51 15.75
N GLY A 135 -2.71 6.86 15.04
CA GLY A 135 -3.11 7.17 13.66
C GLY A 135 -4.21 8.24 13.52
N GLY A 136 -4.74 8.76 14.63
CA GLY A 136 -5.79 9.78 14.60
C GLY A 136 -7.05 9.28 13.89
N TRP A 137 -7.62 10.10 13.00
CA TRP A 137 -8.69 9.67 12.11
C TRP A 137 -8.14 8.72 11.05
N ARG A 138 -8.60 7.46 11.09
CA ARG A 138 -8.12 6.41 10.20
C ARG A 138 -9.24 5.58 9.59
N ILE A 139 -8.93 4.97 8.45
CA ILE A 139 -9.76 3.97 7.75
C ILE A 139 -8.92 2.71 7.52
N GLY A 140 -9.54 1.56 7.74
CA GLY A 140 -9.02 0.24 7.37
C GLY A 140 -9.96 -0.41 6.36
N ILE A 141 -9.44 -0.75 5.18
CA ILE A 141 -10.19 -1.39 4.09
C ILE A 141 -9.64 -2.79 3.88
N ARG A 142 -10.52 -3.78 3.86
CA ARG A 142 -10.21 -5.13 3.40
C ARG A 142 -10.57 -5.27 1.94
N ASP A 143 -9.60 -5.55 1.09
CA ASP A 143 -9.85 -5.75 -0.33
C ASP A 143 -10.31 -7.18 -0.64
N ASN A 144 -10.67 -7.41 -1.90
CA ASN A 144 -11.22 -8.68 -2.37
C ASN A 144 -10.22 -9.85 -2.32
N GLN A 145 -8.93 -9.57 -2.08
CA GLN A 145 -7.85 -10.54 -1.98
C GLN A 145 -7.37 -10.72 -0.54
N ASN A 146 -8.19 -10.27 0.43
CA ASN A 146 -7.96 -10.34 1.86
C ASN A 146 -6.79 -9.48 2.37
N ARG A 147 -6.31 -8.49 1.61
CA ARG A 147 -5.30 -7.54 2.09
C ARG A 147 -5.97 -6.41 2.86
N TYR A 148 -5.31 -5.96 3.91
CA TYR A 148 -5.78 -4.88 4.77
C TYR A 148 -5.01 -3.59 4.47
N TRP A 149 -5.70 -2.61 3.90
CA TRP A 149 -5.18 -1.28 3.63
C TRP A 149 -5.50 -0.36 4.79
N TYR A 150 -4.48 0.20 5.43
CA TYR A 150 -4.63 1.14 6.53
C TYR A 150 -4.26 2.55 6.07
N TYR A 151 -5.14 3.51 6.34
CA TYR A 151 -4.97 4.92 6.00
C TYR A 151 -5.15 5.74 7.28
N ALA A 152 -4.16 6.55 7.65
CA ALA A 152 -4.17 7.33 8.89
C ALA A 152 -3.85 8.81 8.69
N HIS A 153 -3.95 9.53 9.80
CA HIS A 153 -3.68 10.95 9.94
C HIS A 153 -4.62 11.86 9.14
N MET A 154 -5.81 11.36 8.81
CA MET A 154 -6.78 12.13 8.04
C MET A 154 -7.22 13.39 8.79
N LYS A 155 -7.44 14.48 8.07
CA LYS A 155 -8.14 15.66 8.60
C LYS A 155 -9.61 15.31 8.86
N GLU A 156 -10.24 14.72 7.87
CA GLU A 156 -11.65 14.33 7.86
C GLU A 156 -11.91 13.20 6.87
N TYR A 157 -13.03 12.51 7.04
CA TYR A 157 -13.49 11.48 6.10
C TYR A 157 -14.28 12.11 4.95
N ALA A 158 -14.30 11.44 3.81
CA ALA A 158 -15.25 11.76 2.75
C ALA A 158 -16.69 11.45 3.20
N GLU A 159 -17.67 11.99 2.49
CA GLU A 159 -19.08 11.79 2.83
C GLU A 159 -19.47 10.30 2.81
N ASP A 160 -20.39 9.95 3.71
CA ASP A 160 -20.95 8.61 3.87
C ASP A 160 -19.93 7.49 4.18
N MET A 161 -18.71 7.81 4.59
CA MET A 161 -17.74 6.79 5.03
C MET A 161 -18.17 6.19 6.36
N LYS A 162 -18.41 4.88 6.37
CA LYS A 162 -18.84 4.10 7.55
C LYS A 162 -18.36 2.67 7.47
N GLN A 163 -18.22 2.03 8.62
CA GLN A 163 -17.90 0.61 8.70
C GLN A 163 -18.93 -0.22 7.91
N GLY A 164 -18.45 -1.22 7.17
CA GLY A 164 -19.25 -2.08 6.30
C GLY A 164 -19.56 -1.48 4.93
N LYS A 165 -19.23 -0.21 4.66
CA LYS A 165 -19.39 0.38 3.33
C LYS A 165 -18.41 -0.26 2.35
N ARG A 166 -18.92 -0.63 1.17
CA ARG A 166 -18.09 -0.98 0.02
C ARG A 166 -17.54 0.29 -0.61
N VAL A 167 -16.24 0.28 -0.89
CA VAL A 167 -15.54 1.31 -1.66
C VAL A 167 -14.93 0.67 -2.89
N TYR A 168 -14.85 1.43 -3.96
CA TYR A 168 -14.19 1.04 -5.20
C TYR A 168 -12.84 1.76 -5.31
N VAL A 169 -11.92 1.17 -6.07
CA VAL A 169 -10.65 1.81 -6.44
C VAL A 169 -10.91 3.25 -6.91
N GLY A 170 -10.10 4.19 -6.42
CA GLY A 170 -10.24 5.61 -6.78
C GLY A 170 -11.37 6.37 -6.06
N ASN A 171 -12.25 5.72 -5.28
CA ASN A 171 -13.21 6.45 -4.44
C ASN A 171 -12.47 7.30 -3.41
N VAL A 172 -12.83 8.58 -3.29
CA VAL A 172 -12.32 9.45 -2.22
C VAL A 172 -12.85 8.93 -0.88
N ILE A 173 -11.95 8.62 0.05
CA ILE A 173 -12.27 8.07 1.37
C ILE A 173 -12.01 9.07 2.51
N GLY A 174 -11.21 10.10 2.25
CA GLY A 174 -10.88 11.12 3.23
C GLY A 174 -9.88 12.10 2.67
N TYR A 175 -9.32 12.90 3.57
CA TYR A 175 -8.40 13.98 3.19
C TYR A 175 -7.18 13.99 4.11
N VAL A 176 -6.02 14.24 3.53
CA VAL A 176 -4.73 14.36 4.24
C VAL A 176 -4.84 15.37 5.37
N GLY A 177 -4.18 15.08 6.48
CA GLY A 177 -4.06 15.98 7.61
C GLY A 177 -2.87 15.60 8.49
N SER A 178 -2.99 15.94 9.77
CA SER A 178 -1.97 15.68 10.80
C SER A 178 -2.59 15.22 12.11
N SER A 179 -3.69 14.45 12.03
CA SER A 179 -4.41 13.97 13.22
C SER A 179 -3.76 12.75 13.86
N GLY A 180 -3.78 12.66 15.19
CA GLY A 180 -3.21 11.54 15.93
C GLY A 180 -2.15 11.98 16.93
N TYR A 181 -1.38 11.02 17.42
CA TYR A 181 -0.44 11.20 18.54
C TYR A 181 -1.07 11.94 19.73
N GLY A 182 -2.19 11.41 20.22
CA GLY A 182 -2.85 11.92 21.42
C GLY A 182 -4.33 11.58 21.54
N SER A 183 -5.00 12.32 22.43
CA SER A 183 -6.45 12.21 22.64
C SER A 183 -7.24 12.63 21.41
N LYS A 184 -8.50 12.20 21.33
CA LYS A 184 -9.38 12.44 20.19
C LYS A 184 -9.41 13.91 19.77
N GLY A 185 -9.07 14.17 18.50
CA GLY A 185 -9.01 15.51 17.93
C GLY A 185 -7.62 16.17 17.98
N THR A 186 -6.60 15.49 18.50
CA THR A 186 -5.22 16.00 18.45
C THR A 186 -4.74 16.16 17.01
N THR A 187 -4.19 17.32 16.66
CA THR A 187 -3.62 17.62 15.33
C THR A 187 -2.31 18.40 15.44
N GLY A 188 -1.52 18.43 14.36
CA GLY A 188 -0.35 19.31 14.25
C GLY A 188 0.87 18.87 15.08
N LYS A 189 0.96 17.60 15.46
CA LYS A 189 2.12 17.04 16.17
C LYS A 189 3.28 16.65 15.24
N PHE A 190 3.05 16.68 13.93
CA PHE A 190 3.95 16.26 12.86
C PHE A 190 3.51 16.94 11.55
N ALA A 191 4.36 16.90 10.53
CA ALA A 191 4.06 17.44 9.20
C ALA A 191 2.87 16.71 8.57
N ASP A 192 2.07 17.42 7.77
CA ASP A 192 0.89 16.84 7.12
C ASP A 192 1.29 15.71 6.16
N HIS A 193 0.67 14.54 6.32
CA HIS A 193 0.92 13.39 5.47
C HIS A 193 -0.21 12.36 5.54
N LEU A 194 -0.28 11.51 4.53
CA LEU A 194 -0.99 10.23 4.61
C LEU A 194 0.00 9.17 5.11
N HIS A 195 -0.31 8.54 6.23
CA HIS A 195 0.35 7.29 6.61
C HIS A 195 -0.45 6.11 6.03
N ILE A 196 0.19 5.30 5.19
CA ILE A 196 -0.42 4.14 4.55
C ILE A 196 0.32 2.85 4.89
N GLN A 197 -0.44 1.78 5.16
CA GLN A 197 0.12 0.44 5.40
C GLN A 197 -0.62 -0.61 4.58
N ILE A 198 0.11 -1.68 4.24
CA ILE A 198 -0.45 -2.90 3.65
C ILE A 198 -0.22 -4.03 4.65
N GLY A 199 -1.32 -4.54 5.20
CA GLY A 199 -1.33 -5.72 6.06
C GLY A 199 -1.77 -6.94 5.26
N VAL A 200 -1.02 -8.02 5.39
CA VAL A 200 -1.36 -9.33 4.81
C VAL A 200 -1.45 -10.37 5.90
N GLU A 201 -2.36 -11.33 5.74
CA GLU A 201 -2.61 -12.36 6.74
C GLU A 201 -1.91 -13.66 6.33
N PHE A 202 -0.80 -13.98 7.00
CA PHE A 202 -0.01 -15.20 6.75
C PHE A 202 -0.46 -16.38 7.61
N GLN A 203 -1.07 -16.09 8.75
CA GLN A 203 -1.64 -17.05 9.68
C GLN A 203 -3.03 -16.52 10.04
N GLU A 204 -4.01 -17.41 10.15
CA GLU A 204 -5.37 -17.04 10.49
C GLU A 204 -5.39 -16.15 11.75
N GLY A 205 -6.00 -14.98 11.63
CA GLY A 205 -6.11 -13.95 12.64
C GLY A 205 -4.93 -12.98 12.76
N LYS A 206 -3.82 -13.12 12.01
CA LYS A 206 -2.61 -12.31 12.20
C LYS A 206 -2.19 -11.52 10.96
N LEU A 207 -2.37 -10.20 11.03
CA LEU A 207 -1.81 -9.25 10.06
C LEU A 207 -0.30 -9.08 10.25
N THR A 208 0.41 -9.14 9.13
CA THR A 208 1.82 -8.74 8.99
C THR A 208 1.91 -7.60 8.01
N TRP A 209 2.64 -6.55 8.40
CA TRP A 209 2.82 -5.36 7.59
C TRP A 209 3.98 -5.55 6.62
N VAL A 210 3.76 -5.22 5.35
CA VAL A 210 4.77 -5.26 4.30
C VAL A 210 5.14 -3.83 3.88
N ASN A 211 6.36 -3.65 3.36
CA ASN A 211 6.83 -2.35 2.88
C ASN A 211 5.98 -1.94 1.66
N PRO A 212 5.17 -0.87 1.76
CA PRO A 212 4.30 -0.49 0.67
C PRO A 212 5.00 0.38 -0.39
N TYR A 213 6.22 0.89 -0.13
CA TYR A 213 6.85 1.93 -0.95
C TYR A 213 6.97 1.55 -2.42
N GLU A 214 7.60 0.41 -2.74
CA GLU A 214 7.82 -0.01 -4.13
C GLU A 214 6.51 -0.32 -4.88
N PHE A 215 5.49 -0.84 -4.18
CA PHE A 215 4.16 -1.05 -4.75
C PHE A 215 3.49 0.25 -5.11
N LEU A 216 3.51 1.22 -4.19
CA LEU A 216 2.94 2.54 -4.39
C LEU A 216 3.65 3.26 -5.54
N MET A 217 4.98 3.18 -5.62
CA MET A 217 5.75 3.76 -6.72
C MET A 217 5.40 3.12 -8.07
N THR A 218 5.17 1.81 -8.10
CA THR A 218 4.69 1.11 -9.30
C THR A 218 3.30 1.61 -9.72
N LEU A 219 2.36 1.76 -8.78
CA LEU A 219 1.02 2.28 -9.06
C LEU A 219 1.06 3.71 -9.57
N ARG A 220 1.89 4.57 -8.97
CA ARG A 220 2.10 5.95 -9.42
C ARG A 220 2.56 6.01 -10.87
N ASP A 221 3.57 5.23 -11.22
CA ASP A 221 4.19 5.25 -12.55
C ASP A 221 3.27 4.69 -13.64
N ASN A 222 2.21 3.95 -13.26
CA ASN A 222 1.27 3.31 -14.19
C ASN A 222 -0.18 3.80 -14.03
N ASN A 223 -0.42 4.89 -13.29
CA ASN A 223 -1.76 5.40 -12.95
C ASN A 223 -2.67 5.70 -14.16
N ARG A 224 -2.13 5.79 -15.38
CA ARG A 224 -2.88 5.99 -16.63
C ARG A 224 -3.49 4.72 -17.23
N LYS A 225 -3.22 3.54 -16.66
CA LYS A 225 -3.66 2.23 -17.18
C LYS A 225 -4.67 1.52 -16.26
N ILE A 226 -5.45 2.30 -15.51
CA ILE A 226 -6.46 1.78 -14.59
C ILE A 226 -7.78 1.61 -15.35
N LEU A 227 -8.42 0.46 -15.22
CA LEU A 227 -9.81 0.30 -15.70
C LEU A 227 -10.78 0.89 -14.69
N TYR A 228 -11.65 1.76 -15.18
CA TYR A 228 -12.83 2.23 -14.46
C TYR A 228 -14.05 1.41 -14.86
#